data_AF-A0A1S3Y840-F1
#
_entry.id   AF-A0A1S3Y840-F1
#
_cell.length_a   1.000
_cell.length_b   1.000
_cell.length_c   1.000
_cell.angle_alpha   90.00
_cell.angle_beta   90.00
_cell.angle_gamma   90.00
#
_symmetry.space_group_name_H-M   'P 1'
#
loop_
_entity.id
_entity.type
_entity.pdbx_description
1 polymer ?
#
loop_
_entity_poly.entity_id
_entity_poly.type
_entity_poly.pdbx_seq_one_letter_code
_entity_poly.pdbx_strand_id
1 'polypeptide(L)'
;MGLFPEDYKIPVSALLNLWIAEEFVLNVDTENYMEEAARVCLNDLLNRSLVMVSKRRRNGDIKYCILHDVVREFCSAKLREEKFVQLIVPYNPYKHLYTKESRLCTYIHDDLVEQLDHCEYQVDKITIHESEESTKCFGQCSKPSLEFIAHPEFETWKNRSNPLRLLVELKLVRVLHLMDVETSSSWVPTVKLLTHLRYLALYVKDQFEFKWVSHLHDLHTLKVASRKTLFPRSSGLWKMNNLRHVNMRKVFLLLENEEEESSETLLENLKTFCNLRVYDDRNPRSWWRFPNLEELGLSLESLPCRSLFPISEVHTRLQSLDLECPCKTYRYPHSVGWESYFVFPSNLKNLRIRHFSITKELTSNIARLQKLEKLKIIWGLLLGKECWDVREMEFQALKYLTLEWMDLREWKASEESFPVLEKLLIKGCYSLDAIPPSFADIPTLQLIELYGCPDSVEDSAMNIKREIEETTGRAQLLQLACSHNFSLWKAQMSMLMHGHNLFGHLDGSKPTPSQTISANNQASSRPSRRLSKDSRPIVDYLHQVRSLCVELATAGSPVSNEELVVKILTGLGSEFRGLFAAIRARDSTISYEELYEKLLYYELFLHHEEAKRTPFAPITANIAQGTA
;
A
#
# COMPACT_ATOMS: atom_id res chain seq x y z
N MET A 1 9.94 -0.88 9.98
CA MET A 1 9.76 -0.88 8.51
C MET A 1 10.61 -1.93 7.81
N GLY A 2 11.84 -2.24 8.26
CA GLY A 2 12.64 -3.31 7.63
C GLY A 2 12.04 -4.73 7.68
N LEU A 3 10.96 -4.93 8.45
CA LEU A 3 10.19 -6.19 8.49
C LEU A 3 9.23 -6.34 7.30
N PHE A 4 8.96 -5.27 6.55
CA PHE A 4 8.22 -5.39 5.30
C PHE A 4 9.16 -5.94 4.22
N PRO A 5 8.75 -6.95 3.44
CA PRO A 5 9.42 -7.48 2.27
C PRO A 5 9.65 -6.44 1.20
N GLU A 6 10.46 -6.90 0.28
CA GLU A 6 10.83 -6.19 -0.92
C GLU A 6 9.62 -5.66 -1.69
N ASP A 7 9.71 -4.40 -2.12
CA ASP A 7 8.70 -3.69 -2.91
C ASP A 7 7.29 -3.61 -2.29
N TYR A 8 7.13 -4.01 -1.03
CA TYR A 8 5.83 -4.06 -0.39
C TYR A 8 5.26 -2.64 -0.21
N LYS A 9 4.03 -2.45 -0.69
CA LYS A 9 3.32 -1.15 -0.67
C LYS A 9 2.65 -0.92 0.67
N ILE A 10 3.41 -0.41 1.64
CA ILE A 10 2.97 -0.19 3.01
C ILE A 10 1.85 0.87 3.06
N PRO A 11 0.65 0.54 3.58
CA PRO A 11 -0.40 1.52 3.81
C PRO A 11 0.03 2.51 4.91
N VAL A 12 0.14 3.80 4.58
CA VAL A 12 0.63 4.83 5.52
C VAL A 12 -0.22 4.89 6.79
N SER A 13 -1.54 4.87 6.67
CA SER A 13 -2.44 4.87 7.83
C SER A 13 -2.25 3.66 8.75
N ALA A 14 -1.82 2.52 8.21
CA ALA A 14 -1.53 1.36 9.04
C ALA A 14 -0.19 1.56 9.77
N LEU A 15 0.84 2.01 9.04
CA LEU A 15 2.17 2.28 9.59
C LEU A 15 2.15 3.27 10.75
N LEU A 16 1.43 4.40 10.60
CA LEU A 16 1.35 5.41 11.66
C LEU A 16 0.69 4.86 12.92
N ASN A 17 -0.40 4.09 12.80
CA ASN A 17 -1.07 3.48 13.95
C ASN A 17 -0.16 2.47 14.67
N LEU A 18 0.77 1.81 13.96
CA LEU A 18 1.75 0.93 14.59
C LEU A 18 2.78 1.71 15.38
N TRP A 19 3.32 2.79 14.82
CA TRP A 19 4.28 3.64 15.53
C TRP A 19 3.68 4.25 16.78
N ILE A 20 2.40 4.63 16.73
CA ILE A 20 1.64 5.11 17.89
C ILE A 20 1.44 3.99 18.92
N ALA A 21 1.07 2.79 18.48
CA ALA A 21 0.84 1.65 19.38
C ALA A 21 2.13 1.17 20.07
N GLU A 22 3.27 1.26 19.39
CA GLU A 22 4.59 0.91 19.95
C GLU A 22 5.25 2.03 20.75
N GLU A 23 4.67 3.24 20.75
CA GLU A 23 5.23 4.46 21.33
C GLU A 23 6.57 4.89 20.71
N PHE A 24 6.77 4.64 19.41
CA PHE A 24 7.94 5.17 18.71
C PHE A 24 7.90 6.69 18.55
N VAL A 25 6.72 7.28 18.69
CA VAL A 25 6.49 8.72 18.62
C VAL A 25 6.31 9.23 20.05
N LEU A 26 7.22 10.10 20.50
CA LEU A 26 7.19 10.65 21.85
C LEU A 26 6.04 11.64 22.02
N ASN A 27 5.27 11.46 23.10
CA ASN A 27 4.13 12.29 23.44
C ASN A 27 4.63 13.64 23.97
N VAL A 28 4.46 14.72 23.19
CA VAL A 28 4.68 16.09 23.69
C VAL A 28 3.31 16.61 24.14
N ASP A 29 2.88 16.15 25.31
CA ASP A 29 1.82 16.67 26.20
C ASP A 29 0.46 17.10 25.60
N THR A 30 0.11 16.73 24.37
CA THR A 30 -1.24 16.93 23.84
C THR A 30 -1.69 15.78 22.95
N GLU A 31 -2.79 15.15 23.33
CA GLU A 31 -3.41 14.00 22.67
C GLU A 31 -3.76 14.21 21.18
N ASN A 32 -3.87 15.46 20.72
CA ASN A 32 -4.08 15.81 19.31
C ASN A 32 -2.81 15.75 18.45
N TYR A 33 -1.65 15.46 19.05
CA TYR A 33 -0.36 15.54 18.37
C TYR A 33 0.17 14.18 17.90
N MET A 34 -0.38 13.03 18.32
CA MET A 34 0.23 11.72 18.01
C MET A 34 0.19 11.37 16.52
N GLU A 35 -0.97 11.50 15.88
CA GLU A 35 -1.14 11.23 14.45
C GLU A 35 -0.31 12.21 13.62
N GLU A 36 -0.24 13.48 14.05
CA GLU A 36 0.55 14.50 13.37
C GLU A 36 2.05 14.32 13.55
N ALA A 37 2.51 14.03 14.77
CA ALA A 37 3.90 13.70 15.04
C ALA A 37 4.36 12.47 14.27
N ALA A 38 3.51 11.43 14.19
CA ALA A 38 3.79 10.26 13.36
C ALA A 38 3.91 10.65 11.87
N ARG A 39 3.06 11.57 11.37
CA ARG A 39 3.16 12.11 10.01
C ARG A 39 4.44 12.93 9.80
N VAL A 40 4.83 13.77 10.77
CA VAL A 40 6.07 14.55 10.72
C VAL A 40 7.28 13.61 10.66
N CYS A 41 7.33 12.58 11.50
CA CYS A 41 8.38 11.55 11.43
C CYS A 41 8.43 10.85 10.06
N LEU A 42 7.27 10.50 9.49
CA LEU A 42 7.22 9.92 8.14
C LEU A 42 7.74 10.90 7.08
N ASN A 43 7.34 12.18 7.16
CA ASN A 43 7.78 13.22 6.24
C ASN A 43 9.30 13.45 6.34
N ASP A 44 9.88 13.40 7.53
CA ASP A 44 11.34 13.48 7.71
C ASP A 44 12.06 12.30 7.04
N LEU A 45 11.53 11.08 7.16
CA LEU A 45 12.08 9.91 6.47
C LEU A 45 11.98 10.02 4.94
N LEU A 46 10.89 10.60 4.43
CA LEU A 46 10.70 10.88 3.01
C LEU A 46 11.67 11.98 2.52
N ASN A 47 11.83 13.06 3.29
CA ASN A 47 12.74 14.18 2.96
C ASN A 47 14.21 13.73 2.92
N ARG A 48 14.56 12.73 3.74
CA ARG A 48 15.88 12.08 3.73
C ARG A 48 16.02 10.98 2.67
N SER A 49 15.00 10.79 1.82
CA SER A 49 14.95 9.75 0.77
C SER A 49 15.13 8.32 1.30
N LEU A 50 14.81 8.07 2.58
CA LEU A 50 14.89 6.73 3.19
C LEU A 50 13.65 5.90 2.86
N VAL A 51 12.51 6.58 2.70
CA VAL A 51 11.23 6.02 2.31
C VAL A 51 10.82 6.67 0.99
N MET A 52 10.16 5.91 0.12
CA MET A 52 9.66 6.38 -1.17
C MET A 52 8.14 6.39 -1.19
N VAL A 53 7.56 7.36 -1.88
CA VAL A 53 6.11 7.42 -2.09
C VAL A 53 5.73 6.50 -3.26
N SER A 54 4.99 5.42 -2.97
CA SER A 54 4.50 4.49 -3.99
C SER A 54 3.23 5.00 -4.66
N LYS A 55 2.32 5.58 -3.86
CA LYS A 55 1.06 6.11 -4.37
C LYS A 55 0.56 7.21 -3.46
N ARG A 56 0.12 8.32 -4.07
CA ARG A 56 -0.67 9.35 -3.40
C ARG A 56 -2.16 9.09 -3.62
N ARG A 57 -2.96 9.44 -2.63
CA ARG A 57 -4.39 9.69 -2.77
C ARG A 57 -4.57 10.91 -3.67
N ARG A 58 -5.79 11.13 -4.16
CA ARG A 58 -6.05 12.24 -5.10
C ARG A 58 -5.81 13.63 -4.50
N ASN A 59 -5.94 13.83 -3.17
CA ASN A 59 -5.57 15.07 -2.46
C ASN A 59 -4.06 15.27 -2.27
N GLY A 60 -3.21 14.39 -2.78
CA GLY A 60 -1.78 14.49 -2.53
C GLY A 60 -1.31 13.80 -1.24
N ASP A 61 -2.21 13.41 -0.34
CA ASP A 61 -1.85 12.58 0.83
C ASP A 61 -1.21 11.28 0.38
N ILE A 62 -0.25 10.79 1.14
CA ILE A 62 0.44 9.56 0.80
C ILE A 62 -0.45 8.37 1.18
N LYS A 63 -0.82 7.57 0.19
CA LYS A 63 -1.62 6.35 0.40
C LYS A 63 -0.73 5.17 0.77
N TYR A 64 0.31 4.96 -0.03
CA TYR A 64 1.27 3.88 0.11
C TYR A 64 2.69 4.42 0.02
N CYS A 65 3.56 3.88 0.87
CA CYS A 65 4.99 4.12 0.83
C CYS A 65 5.74 2.78 0.70
N ILE A 66 6.97 2.82 0.21
CA ILE A 66 7.87 1.67 0.08
C ILE A 66 9.19 2.07 0.75
N LEU A 67 9.84 1.14 1.44
CA LEU A 67 11.19 1.36 1.97
C LEU A 67 12.21 1.14 0.85
N HIS A 68 13.17 2.04 0.68
CA HIS A 68 14.20 1.88 -0.36
C HIS A 68 15.05 0.63 -0.10
N ASP A 69 15.41 -0.14 -1.12
CA ASP A 69 16.05 -1.46 -0.96
C ASP A 69 17.35 -1.41 -0.16
N VAL A 70 18.24 -0.45 -0.47
CA VAL A 70 19.46 -0.20 0.32
C VAL A 70 19.16 0.06 1.80
N VAL A 71 18.09 0.81 2.10
CA VAL A 71 17.67 1.09 3.48
C VAL A 71 17.06 -0.16 4.12
N ARG A 72 16.33 -0.96 3.35
CA ARG A 72 15.80 -2.25 3.79
C ARG A 72 16.94 -3.22 4.13
N GLU A 73 17.95 -3.35 3.28
CA GLU A 73 19.15 -4.15 3.54
C GLU A 73 19.90 -3.66 4.76
N PHE A 74 20.05 -2.35 4.90
CA PHE A 74 20.62 -1.74 6.10
C PHE A 74 19.80 -2.08 7.35
N CYS A 75 18.46 -1.94 7.29
CA CYS A 75 17.57 -2.34 8.39
C CYS A 75 17.70 -3.84 8.68
N SER A 76 17.76 -4.71 7.67
CA SER A 76 17.93 -6.15 7.85
C SER A 76 19.29 -6.50 8.46
N ALA A 77 20.35 -5.80 8.05
CA ALA A 77 21.67 -5.92 8.66
C ALA A 77 21.64 -5.46 10.12
N LYS A 78 21.01 -4.33 10.42
CA LYS A 78 20.82 -3.82 11.79
C LYS A 78 19.94 -4.73 12.65
N LEU A 79 18.89 -5.31 12.08
CA LEU A 79 18.04 -6.28 12.78
C LEU A 79 18.82 -7.54 13.17
N ARG A 80 19.78 -7.97 12.33
CA ARG A 80 20.71 -9.07 12.64
C ARG A 80 21.79 -8.66 13.66
N GLU A 81 22.37 -7.46 13.50
CA GLU A 81 23.46 -6.93 14.33
C GLU A 81 22.99 -6.59 15.75
N GLU A 82 21.86 -5.89 15.87
CA GLU A 82 21.28 -5.46 17.15
C GLU A 82 20.46 -6.55 17.83
N LYS A 83 20.48 -7.78 17.29
CA LYS A 83 19.70 -8.92 17.80
C LYS A 83 18.24 -8.58 18.08
N PHE A 84 17.61 -7.82 17.17
CA PHE A 84 16.14 -7.76 17.10
C PHE A 84 15.53 -9.14 16.79
N VAL A 85 16.38 -10.14 16.55
CA VAL A 85 16.15 -11.56 16.71
C VAL A 85 16.96 -12.05 17.94
N GLN A 86 16.29 -12.11 19.11
CA GLN A 86 16.72 -12.69 20.42
C GLN A 86 17.83 -12.01 21.29
N LEU A 87 17.38 -11.39 22.42
CA LEU A 87 18.05 -10.98 23.72
C LEU A 87 19.20 -9.92 23.71
N ILE A 88 19.38 -8.87 24.57
CA ILE A 88 18.69 -8.12 25.69
C ILE A 88 19.53 -6.82 26.02
N VAL A 89 18.86 -5.64 26.28
CA VAL A 89 19.20 -4.29 26.94
C VAL A 89 20.65 -3.69 27.00
N PRO A 90 20.85 -2.36 27.30
CA PRO A 90 20.19 -1.09 26.93
C PRO A 90 21.16 -0.04 26.33
N TYR A 91 20.68 0.89 25.49
CA TYR A 91 21.25 2.23 25.43
C TYR A 91 20.19 3.28 25.10
N ASN A 92 19.97 4.23 26.01
CA ASN A 92 19.38 5.54 25.68
C ASN A 92 20.22 6.59 26.40
N PRO A 93 20.88 7.52 25.69
CA PRO A 93 21.85 8.39 26.31
C PRO A 93 21.28 9.48 27.22
N TYR A 94 19.98 9.82 27.22
CA TYR A 94 19.48 10.86 28.14
C TYR A 94 18.00 10.73 28.54
N LYS A 95 17.72 9.97 29.61
CA LYS A 95 16.82 10.41 30.71
C LYS A 95 16.97 9.50 31.93
N HIS A 96 17.30 10.11 33.06
CA HIS A 96 17.78 9.50 34.28
C HIS A 96 16.68 8.86 35.16
N LEU A 97 17.10 7.78 35.82
CA LEU A 97 16.71 7.29 37.16
C LEU A 97 15.24 6.82 37.33
N TYR A 98 15.14 5.51 37.58
CA TYR A 98 13.96 4.73 38.01
C TYR A 98 12.95 4.33 36.92
N THR A 99 13.33 3.37 36.09
CA THR A 99 12.66 2.06 35.88
C THR A 99 13.36 1.36 34.70
N LYS A 100 13.65 0.06 34.85
CA LYS A 100 14.68 -0.66 34.09
C LYS A 100 14.09 -1.94 33.51
N GLU A 101 13.47 -1.87 32.33
CA GLU A 101 13.09 -3.08 31.56
C GLU A 101 13.36 -2.88 30.06
N SER A 102 14.18 -3.76 29.48
CA SER A 102 14.35 -3.89 28.02
C SER A 102 13.09 -4.41 27.39
N ARG A 103 12.74 -3.87 26.24
CA ARG A 103 11.63 -4.32 25.41
C ARG A 103 12.16 -5.29 24.35
N LEU A 104 11.71 -6.54 24.39
CA LEU A 104 12.02 -7.57 23.39
C LEU A 104 10.92 -7.50 22.32
N CYS A 105 11.28 -7.44 21.04
CA CYS A 105 10.32 -7.47 19.92
C CYS A 105 10.58 -8.71 19.07
N THR A 106 9.66 -9.68 19.09
CA THR A 106 9.77 -10.87 18.25
C THR A 106 8.92 -10.75 16.99
N TYR A 107 9.54 -10.96 15.83
CA TYR A 107 8.85 -11.18 14.55
C TYR A 107 8.74 -12.68 14.28
N ILE A 108 7.55 -13.16 13.90
CA ILE A 108 7.35 -14.55 13.52
C ILE A 108 7.47 -14.65 12.00
N HIS A 109 8.61 -15.15 11.53
CA HIS A 109 8.81 -15.58 10.14
C HIS A 109 8.15 -16.96 9.93
N ASP A 110 7.79 -17.32 8.69
CA ASP A 110 7.18 -18.63 8.38
C ASP A 110 8.04 -19.81 8.83
N ASP A 111 9.37 -19.66 8.76
CA ASP A 111 10.32 -20.66 9.29
C ASP A 111 10.20 -20.84 10.80
N LEU A 112 9.91 -19.77 11.54
CA LEU A 112 9.69 -19.84 12.99
C LEU A 112 8.33 -20.49 13.29
N VAL A 113 7.30 -20.22 12.48
CA VAL A 113 6.01 -20.94 12.57
C VAL A 113 6.21 -22.42 12.32
N GLU A 114 7.00 -22.78 11.31
CA GLU A 114 7.38 -24.16 11.03
C GLU A 114 8.07 -24.80 12.22
N GLN A 115 9.12 -24.17 12.76
CA GLN A 115 9.83 -24.68 13.92
C GLN A 115 8.91 -24.83 15.14
N LEU A 116 7.98 -23.89 15.34
CA LEU A 116 7.00 -23.91 16.42
C LEU A 116 5.93 -24.99 16.24
N ASP A 117 5.41 -25.20 15.03
CA ASP A 117 4.49 -26.29 14.70
C ASP A 117 5.17 -27.65 14.96
N HIS A 118 6.45 -27.80 14.57
CA HIS A 118 7.24 -29.02 14.82
C HIS A 118 7.54 -29.24 16.32
N CYS A 119 7.56 -28.18 17.13
CA CYS A 119 7.81 -28.22 18.57
C CYS A 119 6.55 -28.10 19.44
N GLU A 120 5.35 -28.27 18.86
CA GLU A 120 4.06 -28.12 19.56
C GLU A 120 3.91 -26.79 20.32
N TYR A 121 4.50 -25.71 19.80
CA TYR A 121 4.51 -24.37 20.39
C TYR A 121 5.26 -24.24 21.73
N GLN A 122 6.13 -25.20 22.06
CA GLN A 122 7.03 -25.10 23.20
C GLN A 122 8.24 -24.23 22.82
N VAL A 123 8.23 -22.96 23.24
CA VAL A 123 9.29 -21.98 22.96
C VAL A 123 10.67 -22.49 23.45
N ASP A 124 10.67 -23.25 24.54
CA ASP A 124 11.87 -23.84 25.16
C ASP A 124 12.57 -24.90 24.28
N LYS A 125 11.91 -25.41 23.23
CA LYS A 125 12.45 -26.45 22.32
C LYS A 125 13.00 -25.88 21.01
N ILE A 126 12.84 -24.58 20.75
CA ILE A 126 13.40 -23.94 19.56
C ILE A 126 14.92 -23.85 19.76
N THR A 127 15.68 -24.58 18.95
CA THR A 127 17.14 -24.50 18.97
C THR A 127 17.56 -23.16 18.37
N ILE A 128 17.88 -22.19 19.22
CA ILE A 128 18.61 -21.00 18.79
C ILE A 128 19.98 -21.51 18.35
N HIS A 129 20.38 -21.27 17.11
CA HIS A 129 21.77 -21.49 16.70
C HIS A 129 22.65 -20.49 17.48
N GLU A 130 22.99 -20.86 18.70
CA GLU A 130 24.07 -20.25 19.46
C GLU A 130 25.37 -20.56 18.70
N SER A 131 26.00 -19.54 18.14
CA SER A 131 27.43 -19.64 17.82
C SER A 131 28.18 -19.92 19.12
N GLU A 132 28.96 -21.01 19.13
CA GLU A 132 29.57 -21.69 20.30
C GLU A 132 30.59 -20.88 21.14
N GLU A 133 30.51 -19.55 21.24
CA GLU A 133 31.52 -18.76 21.98
C GLU A 133 31.01 -18.03 23.24
N SER A 134 29.75 -18.19 23.66
CA SER A 134 29.24 -17.52 24.88
C SER A 134 28.72 -18.44 25.99
N THR A 135 29.15 -19.69 26.05
CA THR A 135 28.80 -20.62 27.13
C THR A 135 29.66 -20.36 28.37
N LYS A 136 29.44 -19.22 29.04
CA LYS A 136 29.99 -19.03 30.39
C LYS A 136 29.29 -18.00 31.27
N CYS A 137 28.01 -17.69 31.07
CA CYS A 137 27.30 -16.77 31.97
C CYS A 137 25.78 -16.96 31.99
N PHE A 138 25.26 -18.14 32.33
CA PHE A 138 23.83 -18.29 32.66
C PHE A 138 23.61 -19.17 33.90
N GLY A 139 23.96 -18.63 35.07
CA GLY A 139 23.29 -19.00 36.31
C GLY A 139 22.08 -18.08 36.51
N GLN A 140 20.89 -18.67 36.57
CA GLN A 140 19.64 -18.07 37.08
C GLN A 140 19.33 -16.63 36.61
N CYS A 141 18.72 -16.49 35.43
CA CYS A 141 17.98 -15.27 35.09
C CYS A 141 16.53 -15.62 34.73
N SER A 142 15.61 -14.97 35.43
CA SER A 142 14.15 -15.03 35.24
C SER A 142 13.76 -14.95 33.77
N LYS A 143 12.76 -15.76 33.38
CA LYS A 143 12.20 -15.82 32.01
C LYS A 143 12.01 -14.40 31.44
N PRO A 144 12.67 -14.04 30.33
CA PRO A 144 12.51 -12.71 29.76
C PRO A 144 11.09 -12.57 29.19
N SER A 145 10.41 -11.52 29.63
CA SER A 145 9.07 -11.16 29.19
C SER A 145 9.14 -10.67 27.73
N LEU A 146 8.67 -11.52 26.82
CA LEU A 146 8.62 -11.24 25.38
C LEU A 146 7.51 -10.23 25.06
N GLU A 147 7.85 -9.12 24.39
CA GLU A 147 6.89 -8.26 23.69
C GLU A 147 6.87 -8.63 22.18
N PHE A 148 5.73 -8.46 21.52
CA PHE A 148 5.48 -8.97 20.18
C PHE A 148 4.95 -7.86 19.28
N ILE A 149 5.49 -7.75 18.07
CA ILE A 149 4.92 -6.94 16.99
C ILE A 149 4.34 -7.90 15.96
N ALA A 150 3.03 -8.10 15.98
CA ALA A 150 2.33 -8.68 14.83
C ALA A 150 1.81 -7.58 13.91
N HIS A 151 2.43 -7.38 12.74
CA HIS A 151 1.85 -6.62 11.63
C HIS A 151 2.59 -6.98 10.30
N PRO A 152 1.98 -6.95 9.09
CA PRO A 152 1.21 -8.01 8.43
C PRO A 152 1.34 -7.97 6.89
N GLU A 153 0.44 -8.68 6.20
CA GLU A 153 0.34 -8.78 4.73
C GLU A 153 1.44 -9.60 4.03
N PHE A 154 2.07 -10.56 4.75
CA PHE A 154 2.77 -11.66 4.08
C PHE A 154 1.93 -12.91 4.09
N GLU A 155 1.97 -13.52 2.92
CA GLU A 155 1.08 -14.56 2.50
C GLU A 155 1.04 -15.72 3.50
N THR A 156 -0.16 -15.92 4.05
CA THR A 156 -0.76 -17.23 4.23
C THR A 156 -0.22 -18.11 5.39
N TRP A 157 -0.82 -17.90 6.56
CA TRP A 157 -1.21 -19.04 7.44
C TRP A 157 -2.32 -19.89 6.79
N LYS A 158 -2.32 -20.06 5.46
CA LYS A 158 -3.26 -20.96 4.79
C LYS A 158 -2.88 -22.37 5.23
N ASN A 159 -3.76 -23.00 6.01
CA ASN A 159 -3.70 -24.38 6.50
C ASN A 159 -2.78 -24.70 7.70
N ARG A 160 -2.25 -23.72 8.46
CA ARG A 160 -1.41 -24.03 9.64
C ARG A 160 -2.09 -23.74 10.99
N SER A 161 -1.57 -24.33 12.07
CA SER A 161 -2.24 -24.43 13.37
C SER A 161 -2.49 -23.08 14.04
N ASN A 162 -3.38 -23.07 15.05
CA ASN A 162 -3.95 -21.87 15.66
C ASN A 162 -2.88 -21.00 16.37
N PRO A 163 -2.57 -19.77 15.89
CA PRO A 163 -1.50 -18.91 16.43
C PRO A 163 -1.77 -18.42 17.86
N LEU A 164 -3.01 -18.59 18.34
CA LEU A 164 -3.45 -18.19 19.66
C LEU A 164 -2.72 -18.91 20.81
N ARG A 165 -2.10 -20.07 20.55
CA ARG A 165 -1.30 -20.80 21.55
C ARG A 165 -0.02 -20.07 21.93
N LEU A 166 0.67 -19.46 20.96
CA LEU A 166 1.89 -18.70 21.20
C LEU A 166 1.62 -17.42 21.98
N LEU A 167 0.51 -16.77 21.67
CA LEU A 167 0.13 -15.50 22.27
C LEU A 167 -0.12 -15.62 23.78
N VAL A 168 -0.43 -16.81 24.32
CA VAL A 168 -0.58 -17.03 25.77
C VAL A 168 0.74 -16.82 26.52
N GLU A 169 1.87 -17.08 25.89
CA GLU A 169 3.21 -16.91 26.49
C GLU A 169 3.70 -15.44 26.41
N LEU A 170 3.07 -14.61 25.57
CA LEU A 170 3.51 -13.25 25.26
C LEU A 170 2.65 -12.24 26.03
N LYS A 171 2.98 -11.93 27.29
CA LYS A 171 2.11 -11.08 28.12
C LYS A 171 2.20 -9.58 27.83
N LEU A 172 3.28 -9.13 27.18
CA LEU A 172 3.57 -7.71 26.95
C LEU A 172 3.25 -7.23 25.53
N VAL A 173 2.48 -8.00 24.75
CA VAL A 173 2.13 -7.62 23.37
C VAL A 173 1.35 -6.30 23.35
N ARG A 174 1.85 -5.33 22.56
CA ARG A 174 1.17 -4.06 22.30
C ARG A 174 0.47 -4.05 20.95
N VAL A 175 1.00 -4.76 19.96
CA VAL A 175 0.44 -4.83 18.61
C VAL A 175 0.12 -6.26 18.24
N LEU A 176 -1.17 -6.55 18.05
CA LEU A 176 -1.67 -7.82 17.54
C LEU A 176 -2.45 -7.60 16.24
N HIS A 177 -1.99 -8.19 15.14
CA HIS A 177 -2.68 -8.14 13.84
C HIS A 177 -2.86 -9.52 13.22
N LEU A 178 -4.11 -9.96 13.16
CA LEU A 178 -4.56 -11.25 12.65
C LEU A 178 -5.66 -11.06 11.58
N MET A 179 -5.47 -10.14 10.64
CA MET A 179 -6.46 -9.92 9.56
C MET A 179 -6.36 -10.97 8.43
N ASP A 180 -5.24 -11.65 8.33
CA ASP A 180 -4.96 -12.65 7.29
C ASP A 180 -5.37 -14.07 7.71
N VAL A 181 -5.76 -14.26 8.98
CA VAL A 181 -6.16 -15.54 9.57
C VAL A 181 -7.60 -15.47 10.05
N GLU A 182 -8.45 -16.36 9.55
CA GLU A 182 -9.83 -16.46 10.01
C GLU A 182 -9.90 -17.12 11.39
N THR A 183 -10.12 -16.30 12.41
CA THR A 183 -10.19 -16.73 13.81
C THR A 183 -11.61 -17.14 14.21
N SER A 184 -11.74 -18.30 14.85
CA SER A 184 -12.96 -18.70 15.56
C SER A 184 -13.04 -18.02 16.93
N SER A 185 -14.12 -18.19 17.70
CA SER A 185 -14.26 -17.64 19.06
C SER A 185 -13.18 -18.09 20.07
N SER A 186 -12.27 -18.98 19.68
CA SER A 186 -11.14 -19.42 20.49
C SER A 186 -10.11 -18.33 20.82
N TRP A 187 -10.14 -17.16 20.17
CA TRP A 187 -9.22 -16.05 20.46
C TRP A 187 -9.55 -15.30 21.76
N VAL A 188 -10.81 -15.35 22.21
CA VAL A 188 -11.30 -14.55 23.34
C VAL A 188 -10.52 -14.84 24.63
N PRO A 189 -10.29 -16.10 25.05
CA PRO A 189 -9.49 -16.39 26.24
C PRO A 189 -8.04 -15.87 26.14
N THR A 190 -7.43 -15.96 24.97
CA THR A 190 -6.07 -15.49 24.72
C THR A 190 -5.97 -13.96 24.86
N VAL A 191 -6.87 -13.21 24.22
CA VAL A 191 -6.86 -11.73 24.27
C VAL A 191 -7.18 -11.20 25.68
N LYS A 192 -7.90 -11.97 26.51
CA LYS A 192 -8.08 -11.64 27.93
C LYS A 192 -6.77 -11.60 28.73
N LEU A 193 -5.75 -12.33 28.29
CA LEU A 193 -4.43 -12.36 28.95
C LEU A 193 -3.51 -11.22 28.48
N LEU A 194 -3.83 -10.59 27.34
CA LEU A 194 -3.00 -9.58 26.69
C LEU A 194 -3.40 -8.15 27.11
N THR A 195 -3.11 -7.79 28.36
CA THR A 195 -3.58 -6.52 28.95
C THR A 195 -2.87 -5.27 28.41
N HIS A 196 -1.69 -5.41 27.80
CA HIS A 196 -0.89 -4.30 27.28
C HIS A 196 -1.19 -3.92 25.83
N LEU A 197 -2.22 -4.52 25.22
CA LEU A 197 -2.56 -4.25 23.82
C LEU A 197 -2.98 -2.81 23.60
N ARG A 198 -2.36 -2.19 22.59
CA ARG A 198 -2.66 -0.86 22.07
C ARG A 198 -3.17 -0.88 20.64
N TYR A 199 -2.88 -1.94 19.91
CA TYR A 199 -3.38 -2.19 18.57
C TYR A 199 -3.88 -3.63 18.47
N LEU A 200 -5.14 -3.79 18.07
CA LEU A 200 -5.77 -5.07 17.84
C LEU A 200 -6.45 -5.07 16.47
N ALA A 201 -6.06 -6.00 15.61
CA ALA A 201 -6.73 -6.26 14.34
C ALA A 201 -7.09 -7.73 14.21
N LEU A 202 -8.35 -8.05 13.92
CA LEU A 202 -8.86 -9.42 13.90
C LEU A 202 -9.74 -9.67 12.68
N TYR A 203 -9.55 -10.81 12.00
CA TYR A 203 -10.53 -11.36 11.08
C TYR A 203 -11.31 -12.49 11.78
N VAL A 204 -12.59 -12.23 12.07
CA VAL A 204 -13.46 -13.15 12.83
C VAL A 204 -14.42 -13.89 11.92
N LYS A 205 -14.59 -15.19 12.18
CA LYS A 205 -15.44 -16.07 11.37
C LYS A 205 -16.95 -15.82 11.56
N ASP A 206 -17.41 -15.82 12.81
CA ASP A 206 -18.84 -15.95 13.11
C ASP A 206 -19.43 -14.89 14.04
N GLN A 207 -18.69 -14.39 15.04
CA GLN A 207 -19.23 -13.45 16.04
C GLN A 207 -18.15 -12.50 16.57
N PHE A 208 -18.60 -11.34 17.02
CA PHE A 208 -17.79 -10.34 17.73
C PHE A 208 -18.72 -9.57 18.68
N GLU A 209 -18.24 -9.25 19.89
CA GLU A 209 -18.93 -8.41 20.87
C GLU A 209 -17.88 -7.52 21.56
N PHE A 210 -18.20 -6.24 21.79
CA PHE A 210 -17.25 -5.31 22.42
C PHE A 210 -16.87 -5.71 23.85
N LYS A 211 -17.78 -6.36 24.58
CA LYS A 211 -17.50 -6.92 25.91
C LYS A 211 -16.32 -7.91 25.95
N TRP A 212 -15.90 -8.46 24.81
CA TRP A 212 -14.75 -9.37 24.73
C TRP A 212 -13.40 -8.66 24.74
N VAL A 213 -13.38 -7.35 24.44
CA VAL A 213 -12.18 -6.51 24.38
C VAL A 213 -12.28 -5.30 25.31
N SER A 214 -13.37 -5.16 26.07
CA SER A 214 -13.64 -4.01 26.93
C SER A 214 -12.72 -3.90 28.15
N HIS A 215 -11.96 -4.95 28.47
CA HIS A 215 -10.90 -4.95 29.48
C HIS A 215 -9.60 -4.30 28.99
N LEU A 216 -9.47 -4.05 27.68
CA LEU A 216 -8.29 -3.43 27.07
C LEU A 216 -8.41 -1.89 27.12
N HIS A 217 -8.16 -1.31 28.30
CA HIS A 217 -8.32 0.12 28.53
C HIS A 217 -7.29 0.99 27.77
N ASP A 218 -6.11 0.45 27.48
CA ASP A 218 -5.02 1.14 26.76
C ASP A 218 -5.10 0.96 25.23
N LEU A 219 -6.16 0.33 24.73
CA LEU A 219 -6.29 0.07 23.30
C LEU A 219 -6.52 1.36 22.51
N HIS A 220 -5.56 1.73 21.64
CA HIS A 220 -5.66 2.89 20.76
C HIS A 220 -6.34 2.58 19.42
N THR A 221 -6.08 1.40 18.84
CA THR A 221 -6.64 1.00 17.53
C THR A 221 -7.32 -0.37 17.62
N LEU A 222 -8.58 -0.43 17.18
CA LEU A 222 -9.34 -1.66 17.00
C LEU A 222 -9.76 -1.81 15.54
N LYS A 223 -9.35 -2.90 14.91
CA LYS A 223 -9.81 -3.31 13.58
C LYS A 223 -10.46 -4.68 13.64
N VAL A 224 -11.66 -4.80 13.07
CA VAL A 224 -12.37 -6.08 13.04
C VAL A 224 -12.94 -6.29 11.65
N ALA A 225 -12.66 -7.42 11.02
CA ALA A 225 -13.28 -7.83 9.77
C ALA A 225 -13.97 -9.17 9.92
N SER A 226 -15.02 -9.39 9.14
CA SER A 226 -15.65 -10.70 9.03
C SER A 226 -16.05 -11.02 7.60
N ARG A 227 -16.17 -12.32 7.29
CA ARG A 227 -16.75 -12.79 6.03
C ARG A 227 -18.25 -12.46 5.97
N LYS A 228 -18.94 -12.66 7.09
CA LYS A 228 -20.38 -12.42 7.28
C LYS A 228 -20.61 -11.00 7.82
N THR A 229 -21.85 -10.52 7.72
CA THR A 229 -22.24 -9.26 8.36
C THR A 229 -22.55 -9.51 9.84
N LEU A 230 -21.87 -8.80 10.75
CA LEU A 230 -22.04 -8.94 12.20
C LEU A 230 -22.59 -7.66 12.84
N PHE A 231 -23.32 -7.82 13.95
CA PHE A 231 -23.95 -6.73 14.68
C PHE A 231 -23.62 -6.81 16.18
N PRO A 232 -22.41 -6.39 16.60
CA PRO A 232 -22.04 -6.37 18.01
C PRO A 232 -22.87 -5.35 18.78
N ARG A 233 -23.15 -5.67 20.05
CA ARG A 233 -23.74 -4.73 21.00
C ARG A 233 -22.73 -3.66 21.39
N SER A 234 -23.22 -2.45 21.67
CA SER A 234 -22.38 -1.35 22.12
C SER A 234 -21.84 -1.53 23.56
N SER A 235 -22.42 -2.47 24.31
CA SER A 235 -21.98 -2.77 25.68
C SER A 235 -20.51 -3.21 25.71
N GLY A 236 -19.68 -2.36 26.34
CA GLY A 236 -18.24 -2.54 26.46
C GLY A 236 -17.39 -1.55 25.65
N LEU A 237 -17.91 -0.98 24.55
CA LEU A 237 -17.21 0.05 23.78
C LEU A 237 -16.91 1.28 24.66
N TRP A 238 -17.90 1.66 25.46
CA TRP A 238 -17.86 2.82 26.36
C TRP A 238 -16.84 2.70 27.50
N LYS A 239 -16.20 1.53 27.69
CA LYS A 239 -15.15 1.31 28.70
C LYS A 239 -13.73 1.56 28.17
N MET A 240 -13.60 1.84 26.87
CA MET A 240 -12.33 1.91 26.14
C MET A 240 -11.95 3.36 25.83
N ASN A 241 -11.68 4.16 26.86
CA ASN A 241 -11.55 5.63 26.74
C ASN A 241 -10.31 6.11 25.95
N ASN A 242 -9.27 5.27 25.80
CA ASN A 242 -8.08 5.59 25.02
C ASN A 242 -8.21 5.22 23.53
N LEU A 243 -9.39 4.72 23.11
CA LEU A 243 -9.62 4.29 21.75
C LEU A 243 -9.67 5.47 20.80
N ARG A 244 -8.78 5.45 19.79
CA ARG A 244 -8.61 6.51 18.79
C ARG A 244 -9.15 6.12 17.43
N HIS A 245 -8.94 4.86 17.05
CA HIS A 245 -9.27 4.37 15.71
C HIS A 245 -10.06 3.07 15.76
N VAL A 246 -11.29 3.12 15.27
CA VAL A 246 -12.15 1.95 15.09
C VAL A 246 -12.43 1.75 13.61
N ASN A 247 -12.02 0.60 13.07
CA ASN A 247 -12.30 0.23 11.68
C ASN A 247 -12.94 -1.15 11.60
N MET A 248 -14.20 -1.19 11.20
CA MET A 248 -14.98 -2.41 11.17
C MET A 248 -15.38 -2.78 9.75
N ARG A 249 -14.95 -3.92 9.21
CA ARG A 249 -15.34 -4.36 7.85
C ARG A 249 -16.39 -5.46 7.94
N LYS A 250 -17.59 -5.19 7.41
CA LYS A 250 -18.77 -6.06 7.55
C LYS A 250 -19.17 -6.31 9.01
N VAL A 251 -18.74 -5.45 9.92
CA VAL A 251 -19.15 -5.46 11.34
C VAL A 251 -19.75 -4.08 11.60
N PHE A 252 -20.96 -4.05 12.16
CA PHE A 252 -21.75 -2.84 12.28
C PHE A 252 -22.25 -2.69 13.71
N LEU A 253 -21.75 -1.69 14.43
CA LEU A 253 -22.22 -1.40 15.79
C LEU A 253 -23.69 -0.98 15.75
N LEU A 254 -24.50 -1.64 16.59
CA LEU A 254 -25.85 -1.20 16.92
C LEU A 254 -25.78 -0.25 18.12
N LEU A 255 -26.19 1.00 17.93
CA LEU A 255 -26.44 1.91 19.04
C LEU A 255 -27.81 1.57 19.64
N GLU A 256 -27.81 0.67 20.62
CA GLU A 256 -29.01 0.32 21.38
C GLU A 256 -29.41 1.51 22.29
N ASN A 257 -30.72 1.75 22.41
CA ASN A 257 -31.25 2.65 23.43
C ASN A 257 -31.08 1.94 24.78
N GLU A 258 -29.93 2.11 25.42
CA GLU A 258 -29.81 1.75 26.83
C GLU A 258 -30.59 2.79 27.64
N GLU A 259 -31.91 2.57 27.73
CA GLU A 259 -32.71 3.05 28.84
C GLU A 259 -32.08 2.45 30.10
N GLU A 260 -31.53 3.32 30.95
CA GLU A 260 -30.93 3.04 32.26
C GLU A 260 -29.39 2.84 32.31
N GLU A 261 -28.73 3.77 33.02
CA GLU A 261 -27.45 3.65 33.76
C GLU A 261 -26.04 3.96 33.18
N SER A 262 -25.85 4.71 32.08
CA SER A 262 -24.49 5.24 31.78
C SER A 262 -24.43 6.57 31.00
N SER A 263 -25.19 7.55 31.46
CA SER A 263 -25.49 8.83 30.79
C SER A 263 -24.30 9.73 30.40
N GLU A 264 -23.05 9.43 30.74
CA GLU A 264 -21.95 10.44 30.67
C GLU A 264 -20.64 9.98 30.02
N THR A 265 -20.51 8.73 29.55
CA THR A 265 -19.24 8.26 28.98
C THR A 265 -19.01 8.78 27.57
N LEU A 266 -18.07 9.72 27.44
CA LEU A 266 -17.61 10.31 26.18
C LEU A 266 -16.33 9.63 25.71
N LEU A 267 -16.27 9.28 24.43
CA LEU A 267 -15.04 8.80 23.79
C LEU A 267 -14.32 9.99 23.14
N GLU A 268 -13.77 10.88 23.97
CA GLU A 268 -13.13 12.12 23.54
C GLU A 268 -11.87 11.92 22.72
N ASN A 269 -11.16 10.80 22.95
CA ASN A 269 -9.96 10.42 22.20
C ASN A 269 -10.25 9.86 20.80
N LEU A 270 -11.51 9.50 20.52
CA LEU A 270 -11.86 8.82 19.29
C LEU A 270 -11.80 9.78 18.09
N LYS A 271 -10.93 9.46 17.13
CA LYS A 271 -10.68 10.25 15.91
C LYS A 271 -11.35 9.68 14.68
N THR A 272 -11.35 8.35 14.54
CA THR A 272 -11.90 7.70 13.36
C THR A 272 -12.81 6.54 13.74
N PHE A 273 -14.03 6.52 13.21
CA PHE A 273 -14.96 5.42 13.36
C PHE A 273 -15.55 5.05 12.01
N CYS A 274 -15.19 3.89 11.47
CA CYS A 274 -15.69 3.41 10.19
C CYS A 274 -16.72 2.29 10.38
N ASN A 275 -17.84 2.40 9.65
CA ASN A 275 -18.93 1.42 9.53
C ASN A 275 -19.81 1.26 10.79
N LEU A 276 -20.23 2.39 11.35
CA LEU A 276 -21.33 2.46 12.30
C LEU A 276 -22.66 2.22 11.58
N ARG A 277 -23.58 1.42 12.13
CA ARG A 277 -24.93 1.28 11.55
C ARG A 277 -25.98 1.97 12.39
N VAL A 278 -26.88 2.69 11.74
CA VAL A 278 -28.00 3.38 12.37
C VAL A 278 -29.30 2.71 11.91
N TYR A 279 -30.01 2.10 12.86
CA TYR A 279 -31.31 1.43 12.64
C TYR A 279 -32.50 2.37 12.85
N ASP A 280 -32.35 3.35 13.74
CA ASP A 280 -33.45 4.14 14.25
C ASP A 280 -32.95 5.56 14.53
N ASP A 281 -33.43 6.51 13.74
CA ASP A 281 -33.12 7.93 13.86
C ASP A 281 -33.90 8.59 15.02
N ARG A 282 -34.69 7.83 15.79
CA ARG A 282 -35.42 8.32 16.96
C ARG A 282 -34.52 8.86 18.09
N ASN A 283 -33.23 8.53 18.13
CA ASN A 283 -32.31 9.03 19.16
C ASN A 283 -30.99 9.61 18.61
N PRO A 284 -31.00 10.85 18.09
CA PRO A 284 -29.79 11.50 17.60
C PRO A 284 -28.82 11.93 18.72
N ARG A 285 -29.12 11.67 20.00
CA ARG A 285 -28.21 12.03 21.11
C ARG A 285 -26.98 11.13 21.20
N SER A 286 -27.01 9.96 20.56
CA SER A 286 -25.86 9.04 20.55
C SER A 286 -24.60 9.63 19.91
N TRP A 287 -24.74 10.63 19.03
CA TRP A 287 -23.60 11.31 18.41
C TRP A 287 -22.78 12.16 19.37
N TRP A 288 -23.36 12.60 20.50
CA TRP A 288 -22.68 13.44 21.49
C TRP A 288 -21.52 12.69 22.16
N ARG A 289 -21.53 11.34 22.07
CA ARG A 289 -20.50 10.48 22.64
C ARG A 289 -19.18 10.50 21.86
N PHE A 290 -19.12 11.15 20.69
CA PHE A 290 -17.94 11.21 19.82
C PHE A 290 -17.52 12.66 19.47
N PRO A 291 -17.22 13.52 20.45
CA PRO A 291 -17.10 14.96 20.23
C PRO A 291 -15.91 15.40 19.36
N ASN A 292 -14.84 14.61 19.29
CA ASN A 292 -13.61 14.97 18.56
C ASN A 292 -13.38 14.15 17.28
N LEU A 293 -14.43 13.55 16.73
CA LEU A 293 -14.33 12.69 15.55
C LEU A 293 -13.96 13.48 14.29
N GLU A 294 -12.97 12.97 13.55
CA GLU A 294 -12.45 13.56 12.31
C GLU A 294 -12.88 12.78 11.07
N GLU A 295 -13.02 11.45 11.18
CA GLU A 295 -13.51 10.57 10.11
C GLU A 295 -14.64 9.66 10.60
N LEU A 296 -15.76 9.64 9.85
CA LEU A 296 -16.93 8.84 10.16
C LEU A 296 -17.41 8.05 8.95
N GLY A 297 -17.67 6.76 9.13
CA GLY A 297 -18.35 5.91 8.16
C GLY A 297 -19.68 5.40 8.70
N LEU A 298 -20.78 5.74 8.05
CA LEU A 298 -22.15 5.38 8.43
C LEU A 298 -22.80 4.45 7.40
N SER A 299 -23.50 3.44 7.88
CA SER A 299 -24.41 2.61 7.10
C SER A 299 -25.82 2.78 7.62
N LEU A 300 -26.73 3.31 6.82
CA LEU A 300 -28.13 3.52 7.16
C LEU A 300 -28.94 2.31 6.69
N GLU A 301 -29.75 1.73 7.58
CA GLU A 301 -30.64 0.62 7.19
C GLU A 301 -31.86 1.12 6.40
N SER A 302 -32.35 2.30 6.76
CA SER A 302 -33.46 3.01 6.12
C SER A 302 -33.13 4.49 5.97
N LEU A 303 -33.86 5.18 5.09
CA LEU A 303 -33.78 6.63 5.00
C LEU A 303 -34.21 7.26 6.34
N PRO A 304 -33.52 8.32 6.78
CA PRO A 304 -33.85 9.01 8.02
C PRO A 304 -35.18 9.75 7.88
N CYS A 305 -35.92 9.84 8.98
CA CYS A 305 -37.11 10.65 9.20
C CYS A 305 -36.81 11.92 10.05
N ARG A 306 -35.55 12.13 10.47
CA ARG A 306 -35.03 13.23 11.28
C ARG A 306 -33.60 13.55 10.88
N SER A 307 -33.14 14.78 11.15
CA SER A 307 -31.76 15.17 10.84
C SER A 307 -30.76 14.19 11.45
N LEU A 308 -29.90 13.60 10.61
CA LEU A 308 -28.82 12.71 11.05
C LEU A 308 -27.79 13.47 11.90
N PHE A 309 -27.62 14.76 11.63
CA PHE A 309 -26.76 15.67 12.39
C PHE A 309 -27.62 16.85 12.87
N PRO A 310 -28.44 16.69 13.92
CA PRO A 310 -29.37 17.73 14.35
C PRO A 310 -28.69 18.96 14.95
N ILE A 311 -27.40 18.86 15.30
CA ILE A 311 -26.60 19.97 15.81
C ILE A 311 -25.30 20.01 15.00
N SER A 312 -25.16 21.03 14.17
CA SER A 312 -23.97 21.26 13.34
C SER A 312 -22.71 21.54 14.19
N GLU A 313 -22.86 21.97 15.44
CA GLU A 313 -21.77 22.34 16.35
C GLU A 313 -21.01 21.14 16.95
N VAL A 314 -21.64 19.96 17.08
CA VAL A 314 -21.05 18.80 17.79
C VAL A 314 -19.95 18.09 16.99
N HIS A 315 -19.89 18.30 15.68
CA HIS A 315 -18.91 17.65 14.79
C HIS A 315 -18.14 18.66 13.95
N THR A 316 -17.77 19.78 14.55
CA THR A 316 -16.93 20.80 13.90
C THR A 316 -15.57 20.24 13.46
N ARG A 317 -15.07 19.17 14.09
CA ARG A 317 -13.82 18.52 13.69
C ARG A 317 -13.96 17.51 12.55
N LEU A 318 -15.19 17.12 12.20
CA LEU A 318 -15.42 16.09 11.19
C LEU A 318 -15.05 16.62 9.81
N GLN A 319 -14.05 15.98 9.19
CA GLN A 319 -13.51 16.36 7.89
C GLN A 319 -13.80 15.33 6.81
N SER A 320 -14.09 14.08 7.18
CA SER A 320 -14.39 13.01 6.24
C SER A 320 -15.62 12.22 6.65
N LEU A 321 -16.56 12.07 5.73
CA LEU A 321 -17.80 11.32 5.92
C LEU A 321 -18.00 10.31 4.78
N ASP A 322 -18.17 9.03 5.12
CA ASP A 322 -18.55 7.96 4.21
C ASP A 322 -19.96 7.49 4.57
N LEU A 323 -20.95 7.87 3.76
CA LEU A 323 -22.35 7.47 3.92
C LEU A 323 -22.69 6.33 2.98
N GLU A 324 -23.27 5.28 3.53
CA GLU A 324 -23.80 4.14 2.79
C GLU A 324 -25.26 3.93 3.16
N CYS A 325 -26.14 3.81 2.18
CA CYS A 325 -27.54 3.44 2.40
C CYS A 325 -27.81 2.22 1.54
N PRO A 326 -27.62 0.97 2.01
CA PRO A 326 -27.81 -0.21 1.17
C PRO A 326 -29.29 -0.28 0.75
N CYS A 327 -29.59 0.09 -0.50
CA CYS A 327 -30.92 -0.04 -1.08
C CYS A 327 -31.34 -1.51 -1.17
N LYS A 328 -31.85 -2.08 -0.06
CA LYS A 328 -32.64 -3.32 -0.07
C LYS A 328 -34.13 -3.05 -0.20
N THR A 329 -34.55 -1.80 -0.19
CA THR A 329 -35.95 -1.40 -0.25
C THR A 329 -36.26 -0.76 -1.60
N TYR A 330 -36.61 -1.58 -2.58
CA TYR A 330 -37.34 -1.20 -3.80
C TYR A 330 -38.74 -0.57 -3.50
N ARG A 331 -38.99 -0.07 -2.27
CA ARG A 331 -40.29 0.38 -1.78
C ARG A 331 -40.38 1.89 -1.50
N TYR A 332 -39.30 2.65 -1.58
CA TYR A 332 -39.33 4.08 -1.24
C TYR A 332 -38.88 5.07 -2.34
N PRO A 333 -38.98 4.79 -3.66
CA PRO A 333 -38.67 5.79 -4.67
C PRO A 333 -39.62 7.02 -4.67
N HIS A 334 -40.64 7.03 -3.80
CA HIS A 334 -41.65 8.10 -3.71
C HIS A 334 -41.73 8.80 -2.35
N SER A 335 -40.87 8.45 -1.39
CA SER A 335 -40.79 9.16 -0.12
C SER A 335 -40.02 10.46 -0.34
N VAL A 336 -40.71 11.55 -0.65
CA VAL A 336 -40.11 12.89 -0.77
C VAL A 336 -40.05 13.52 0.62
N GLY A 337 -38.93 14.17 0.97
CA GLY A 337 -38.77 14.98 2.19
C GLY A 337 -37.66 14.52 3.13
N TRP A 338 -37.08 13.33 2.92
CA TRP A 338 -35.96 12.86 3.74
C TRP A 338 -34.67 13.63 3.46
N GLU A 339 -34.59 14.27 2.30
CA GLU A 339 -33.40 14.98 1.84
C GLU A 339 -33.12 16.20 2.72
N SER A 340 -34.17 16.80 3.26
CA SER A 340 -34.10 17.88 4.26
C SER A 340 -33.39 17.45 5.54
N TYR A 341 -33.32 16.15 5.84
CA TYR A 341 -32.65 15.60 7.01
C TYR A 341 -31.15 15.37 6.80
N PHE A 342 -30.64 15.52 5.58
CA PHE A 342 -29.20 15.45 5.29
C PHE A 342 -28.55 16.83 5.35
N VAL A 343 -28.53 17.41 6.56
CA VAL A 343 -27.75 18.61 6.84
C VAL A 343 -26.34 18.18 7.26
N PHE A 344 -25.37 18.40 6.38
CA PHE A 344 -24.00 17.98 6.60
C PHE A 344 -23.22 18.94 7.52
N PRO A 345 -22.26 18.45 8.32
CA PRO A 345 -21.32 19.29 9.02
C PRO A 345 -20.50 20.19 8.07
N SER A 346 -20.33 21.46 8.41
CA SER A 346 -19.77 22.48 7.51
C SER A 346 -18.27 22.36 7.25
N ASN A 347 -17.52 21.64 8.10
CA ASN A 347 -16.07 21.45 7.98
C ASN A 347 -15.65 20.23 7.15
N LEU A 348 -16.62 19.55 6.52
CA LEU A 348 -16.33 18.41 5.65
C LEU A 348 -15.46 18.81 4.44
N LYS A 349 -14.34 18.11 4.30
CA LYS A 349 -13.45 18.16 3.13
C LYS A 349 -13.64 16.99 2.20
N ASN A 350 -14.09 15.85 2.73
CA ASN A 350 -14.28 14.62 1.98
C ASN A 350 -15.67 14.05 2.24
N LEU A 351 -16.45 13.87 1.17
CA LEU A 351 -17.74 13.22 1.23
C LEU A 351 -17.76 12.05 0.25
N ARG A 352 -18.05 10.87 0.78
CA ARG A 352 -18.31 9.67 -0.01
C ARG A 352 -19.73 9.21 0.25
N ILE A 353 -20.48 9.01 -0.82
CA ILE A 353 -21.87 8.54 -0.75
C ILE A 353 -21.97 7.24 -1.57
N ARG A 354 -22.54 6.20 -0.98
CA ARG A 354 -22.64 4.85 -1.56
C ARG A 354 -24.07 4.34 -1.51
N HIS A 355 -24.56 3.80 -2.62
CA HIS A 355 -25.90 3.20 -2.72
C HIS A 355 -27.04 4.18 -2.41
N PHE A 356 -26.90 5.47 -2.73
CA PHE A 356 -27.92 6.48 -2.43
C PHE A 356 -28.78 6.85 -3.64
N SER A 357 -30.02 7.26 -3.34
CA SER A 357 -30.82 8.06 -4.27
C SER A 357 -30.31 9.50 -4.30
N ILE A 358 -29.94 10.02 -5.46
CA ILE A 358 -29.47 11.38 -5.66
C ILE A 358 -30.63 12.24 -6.13
N THR A 359 -30.98 13.28 -5.36
CA THR A 359 -32.05 14.23 -5.68
C THR A 359 -31.50 15.66 -5.80
N LYS A 360 -32.31 16.59 -6.33
CA LYS A 360 -31.92 18.00 -6.42
C LYS A 360 -31.64 18.61 -5.03
N GLU A 361 -32.44 18.26 -4.02
CA GLU A 361 -32.27 18.78 -2.66
C GLU A 361 -31.00 18.24 -1.99
N LEU A 362 -30.73 16.92 -2.10
CA LEU A 362 -29.49 16.34 -1.58
C LEU A 362 -28.26 16.97 -2.26
N THR A 363 -28.32 17.13 -3.58
CA THR A 363 -27.23 17.76 -4.34
C THR A 363 -27.01 19.21 -3.90
N SER A 364 -28.09 19.97 -3.64
CA SER A 364 -28.02 21.32 -3.08
C SER A 364 -27.40 21.33 -1.67
N ASN A 365 -27.76 20.37 -0.80
CA ASN A 365 -27.14 20.23 0.53
C ASN A 365 -25.62 20.02 0.43
N ILE A 366 -25.17 19.25 -0.55
CA ILE A 366 -23.74 19.00 -0.78
C ILE A 366 -23.05 20.24 -1.36
N ALA A 367 -23.66 20.91 -2.35
CA ALA A 367 -23.10 22.12 -2.97
C ALA A 367 -22.90 23.26 -1.95
N ARG A 368 -23.75 23.34 -0.92
CA ARG A 368 -23.60 24.32 0.18
C ARG A 368 -22.33 24.15 1.03
N LEU A 369 -21.61 23.03 0.93
CA LEU A 369 -20.40 22.76 1.70
C LEU A 369 -19.19 23.54 1.17
N GLN A 370 -18.89 24.65 1.83
CA GLN A 370 -17.84 25.61 1.43
C GLN A 370 -16.41 25.06 1.49
N LYS A 371 -16.18 23.96 2.22
CA LYS A 371 -14.84 23.36 2.41
C LYS A 371 -14.70 22.01 1.71
N LEU A 372 -15.71 21.58 0.95
CA LEU A 372 -15.73 20.25 0.35
C LEU A 372 -14.75 20.18 -0.83
N GLU A 373 -13.62 19.53 -0.61
CA GLU A 373 -12.59 19.34 -1.63
C GLU A 373 -12.82 18.08 -2.47
N LYS A 374 -13.46 17.05 -1.90
CA LYS A 374 -13.72 15.76 -2.56
C LYS A 374 -15.15 15.29 -2.44
N LEU A 375 -15.72 14.93 -3.57
CA LEU A 375 -17.01 14.27 -3.66
C LEU A 375 -16.84 12.96 -4.44
N LYS A 376 -17.21 11.86 -3.79
CA LYS A 376 -17.24 10.53 -4.42
C LYS A 376 -18.62 9.92 -4.30
N ILE A 377 -19.28 9.71 -5.42
CA ILE A 377 -20.59 9.06 -5.50
C ILE A 377 -20.41 7.68 -6.13
N ILE A 378 -20.90 6.64 -5.45
CA ILE A 378 -20.81 5.25 -5.91
C ILE A 378 -22.19 4.61 -5.88
N TRP A 379 -22.61 3.95 -6.96
CA TRP A 379 -23.94 3.34 -7.05
C TRP A 379 -25.05 4.34 -6.74
N GLY A 380 -24.96 5.54 -7.32
CA GLY A 380 -25.97 6.58 -7.18
C GLY A 380 -27.12 6.36 -8.15
N LEU A 381 -28.36 6.40 -7.65
CA LEU A 381 -29.60 6.32 -8.44
C LEU A 381 -30.26 7.69 -8.51
N LEU A 382 -30.43 8.27 -9.69
CA LEU A 382 -31.12 9.55 -9.83
C LEU A 382 -32.64 9.35 -9.78
N LEU A 383 -33.32 9.97 -8.82
CA LEU A 383 -34.79 9.93 -8.77
C LEU A 383 -35.37 10.91 -9.80
N GLY A 384 -36.16 10.40 -10.75
CA GLY A 384 -36.85 11.20 -11.77
C GLY A 384 -36.44 10.85 -13.19
N LYS A 385 -35.70 11.75 -13.86
CA LYS A 385 -35.42 11.74 -15.31
C LYS A 385 -34.02 11.21 -15.71
N GLU A 386 -33.34 10.47 -14.83
CA GLU A 386 -31.95 10.02 -15.09
C GLU A 386 -31.00 11.17 -15.48
N CYS A 387 -31.34 12.40 -15.08
CA CYS A 387 -30.62 13.63 -15.41
C CYS A 387 -30.06 14.23 -14.12
N TRP A 388 -28.75 14.45 -14.08
CA TRP A 388 -28.10 15.18 -12.99
C TRP A 388 -27.86 16.62 -13.44
N ASP A 389 -28.72 17.53 -12.99
CA ASP A 389 -28.67 18.95 -13.34
C ASP A 389 -28.15 19.79 -12.17
N VAL A 390 -26.95 20.35 -12.36
CA VAL A 390 -26.25 21.17 -11.36
C VAL A 390 -25.98 22.60 -11.87
N ARG A 391 -26.64 23.04 -12.96
CA ARG A 391 -26.42 24.38 -13.54
C ARG A 391 -26.69 25.54 -12.58
N GLU A 392 -27.59 25.35 -11.62
CA GLU A 392 -27.96 26.34 -10.59
C GLU A 392 -27.21 26.11 -9.26
N MET A 393 -26.17 25.28 -9.25
CA MET A 393 -25.44 24.89 -8.05
C MET A 393 -23.95 25.14 -8.24
N GLU A 394 -23.31 25.73 -7.23
CA GLU A 394 -21.88 26.03 -7.24
C GLU A 394 -21.16 25.20 -6.19
N PHE A 395 -20.18 24.40 -6.62
CA PHE A 395 -19.32 23.61 -5.74
C PHE A 395 -17.98 24.33 -5.51
N GLN A 396 -17.98 25.36 -4.66
CA GLN A 396 -16.91 26.36 -4.55
C GLN A 396 -15.49 25.84 -4.30
N ALA A 397 -15.34 24.78 -3.50
CA ALA A 397 -14.03 24.24 -3.12
C ALA A 397 -13.72 22.87 -3.75
N LEU A 398 -14.59 22.36 -4.62
CA LEU A 398 -14.52 20.97 -5.08
C LEU A 398 -13.41 20.78 -6.11
N LYS A 399 -12.34 20.10 -5.69
CA LYS A 399 -11.16 19.80 -6.52
C LYS A 399 -11.23 18.42 -7.18
N TYR A 400 -11.91 17.47 -6.53
CA TYR A 400 -11.92 16.08 -6.97
C TYR A 400 -13.35 15.53 -7.01
N LEU A 401 -13.84 15.26 -8.21
CA LEU A 401 -15.14 14.62 -8.44
C LEU A 401 -14.94 13.20 -8.94
N THR A 402 -15.63 12.24 -8.31
CA THR A 402 -15.59 10.84 -8.72
C THR A 402 -17.01 10.26 -8.79
N LEU A 403 -17.39 9.80 -9.98
CA LEU A 403 -18.66 9.12 -10.26
C LEU A 403 -18.35 7.66 -10.60
N GLU A 404 -18.84 6.72 -9.78
CA GLU A 404 -18.63 5.28 -10.01
C GLU A 404 -19.98 4.55 -10.07
N TRP A 405 -20.23 3.82 -11.15
CA TRP A 405 -21.43 2.98 -11.31
C TRP A 405 -22.74 3.77 -11.11
N MET A 406 -22.80 4.99 -11.63
CA MET A 406 -24.02 5.81 -11.59
C MET A 406 -24.96 5.46 -12.72
N ASP A 407 -26.26 5.40 -12.40
CA ASP A 407 -27.33 5.29 -13.39
C ASP A 407 -27.79 6.70 -13.79
N LEU A 408 -27.07 7.27 -14.74
CA LEU A 408 -27.17 8.65 -15.21
C LEU A 408 -27.07 8.63 -16.74
N ARG A 409 -28.04 9.23 -17.42
CA ARG A 409 -27.99 9.46 -18.88
C ARG A 409 -27.50 10.85 -19.22
N GLU A 410 -28.16 11.85 -18.64
CA GLU A 410 -27.93 13.25 -19.00
C GLU A 410 -27.26 14.02 -17.85
N TRP A 411 -26.07 14.57 -18.08
CA TRP A 411 -25.38 15.43 -17.11
C TRP A 411 -25.38 16.87 -17.60
N LYS A 412 -25.88 17.80 -16.77
CA LYS A 412 -25.91 19.24 -17.07
C LYS A 412 -25.17 20.03 -16.00
N ALA A 413 -24.18 20.81 -16.43
CA ALA A 413 -23.41 21.71 -15.57
C ALA A 413 -23.16 23.04 -16.30
N SER A 414 -23.07 24.14 -15.56
CA SER A 414 -22.61 25.44 -16.06
C SER A 414 -21.11 25.60 -15.82
N GLU A 415 -20.50 26.61 -16.44
CA GLU A 415 -19.09 27.00 -16.19
C GLU A 415 -18.85 27.37 -14.71
N GLU A 416 -19.88 27.89 -14.04
CA GLU A 416 -19.85 28.25 -12.62
C GLU A 416 -20.07 27.04 -11.69
N SER A 417 -20.50 25.88 -12.20
CA SER A 417 -20.82 24.74 -11.32
C SER A 417 -19.61 24.19 -10.57
N PHE A 418 -18.43 24.17 -11.21
CA PHE A 418 -17.23 23.51 -10.69
C PHE A 418 -15.98 24.38 -10.87
N PRO A 419 -15.89 25.55 -10.20
CA PRO A 419 -14.93 26.60 -10.54
C PRO A 419 -13.45 26.23 -10.29
N VAL A 420 -13.18 25.29 -9.37
CA VAL A 420 -11.82 24.90 -8.96
C VAL A 420 -11.54 23.40 -9.14
N LEU A 421 -12.29 22.73 -10.01
CA LEU A 421 -12.13 21.30 -10.23
C LEU A 421 -10.79 20.98 -10.89
N GLU A 422 -10.01 20.10 -10.27
CA GLU A 422 -8.70 19.66 -10.76
C GLU A 422 -8.79 18.31 -11.48
N LYS A 423 -9.62 17.38 -10.97
CA LYS A 423 -9.71 16.03 -11.53
C LYS A 423 -11.14 15.50 -11.54
N LEU A 424 -11.51 14.91 -12.67
CA LEU A 424 -12.75 14.17 -12.88
C LEU A 424 -12.44 12.69 -13.10
N LEU A 425 -13.05 11.80 -12.31
CA LEU A 425 -13.08 10.37 -12.60
C LEU A 425 -14.51 9.91 -12.86
N ILE A 426 -14.71 9.21 -13.97
CA ILE A 426 -15.93 8.48 -14.29
C ILE A 426 -15.58 7.01 -14.50
N LYS A 427 -16.27 6.10 -13.79
CA LYS A 427 -16.02 4.66 -13.94
C LYS A 427 -17.30 3.86 -13.91
N GLY A 428 -17.51 3.02 -14.92
CA GLY A 428 -18.66 2.11 -14.99
C GLY A 428 -20.00 2.84 -15.09
N CYS A 429 -20.02 4.09 -15.59
CA CYS A 429 -21.25 4.82 -15.88
C CYS A 429 -21.65 4.52 -17.33
N TYR A 430 -22.37 3.41 -17.54
CA TYR A 430 -22.66 2.85 -18.86
C TYR A 430 -23.77 3.57 -19.63
N SER A 431 -24.63 4.28 -18.93
CA SER A 431 -25.78 4.98 -19.53
C SER A 431 -25.48 6.43 -19.87
N LEU A 432 -24.32 6.97 -19.46
CA LEU A 432 -23.99 8.39 -19.61
C LEU A 432 -23.75 8.73 -21.08
N ASP A 433 -24.45 9.75 -21.58
CA ASP A 433 -24.33 10.15 -22.99
C ASP A 433 -23.01 10.93 -23.24
N ALA A 434 -22.74 11.98 -22.46
CA ALA A 434 -21.57 12.83 -22.62
C ALA A 434 -21.22 13.58 -21.33
N ILE A 435 -19.97 14.06 -21.24
CA ILE A 435 -19.52 15.03 -20.23
C ILE A 435 -20.00 16.43 -20.66
N PRO A 436 -20.49 17.30 -19.75
CA PRO A 436 -20.90 18.66 -20.09
C PRO A 436 -19.76 19.44 -20.76
N PRO A 437 -20.02 20.16 -21.89
CA PRO A 437 -18.98 20.89 -22.61
C PRO A 437 -18.37 22.04 -21.80
N SER A 438 -19.12 22.60 -20.85
CA SER A 438 -18.66 23.64 -19.89
C SER A 438 -17.44 23.23 -19.05
N PHE A 439 -17.05 21.95 -19.05
CA PHE A 439 -15.79 21.52 -18.44
C PHE A 439 -14.56 22.03 -19.19
N ALA A 440 -14.70 22.45 -20.45
CA ALA A 440 -13.62 23.10 -21.20
C ALA A 440 -13.26 24.47 -20.60
N ASP A 441 -14.21 25.15 -19.96
CA ASP A 441 -14.04 26.48 -19.38
C ASP A 441 -13.40 26.45 -17.98
N ILE A 442 -13.21 25.27 -17.38
CA ILE A 442 -12.66 25.13 -16.02
C ILE A 442 -11.13 25.26 -16.06
N PRO A 443 -10.55 26.37 -15.56
CA PRO A 443 -9.12 26.66 -15.76
C PRO A 443 -8.19 25.74 -14.95
N THR A 444 -8.71 25.13 -13.87
CA THR A 444 -7.94 24.25 -12.98
C THR A 444 -7.95 22.79 -13.40
N LEU A 445 -8.72 22.41 -14.43
CA LEU A 445 -8.93 21.01 -14.80
C LEU A 445 -7.67 20.43 -15.43
N GLN A 446 -7.08 19.42 -14.77
CA GLN A 446 -5.80 18.82 -15.14
C GLN A 446 -5.91 17.36 -15.58
N LEU A 447 -6.94 16.64 -15.14
CA LEU A 447 -7.07 15.20 -15.42
C LEU A 447 -8.53 14.77 -15.55
N ILE A 448 -8.85 14.09 -16.66
CA ILE A 448 -10.07 13.29 -16.83
C ILE A 448 -9.67 11.81 -16.92
N GLU A 449 -10.20 10.97 -16.03
CA GLU A 449 -10.01 9.52 -16.08
C GLU A 449 -11.35 8.82 -16.35
N LEU A 450 -11.40 8.02 -17.41
CA LEU A 450 -12.56 7.25 -17.85
C LEU A 450 -12.25 5.75 -17.82
N TYR A 451 -13.10 4.96 -17.18
CA TYR A 451 -12.93 3.51 -17.10
C TYR A 451 -14.24 2.78 -17.32
N GLY A 452 -14.36 2.06 -18.44
CA GLY A 452 -15.61 1.34 -18.77
C GLY A 452 -16.79 2.29 -18.95
N CYS A 453 -16.57 3.33 -19.75
CA CYS A 453 -17.59 4.30 -20.18
C CYS A 453 -17.93 4.07 -21.67
N PRO A 454 -19.10 4.53 -22.15
CA PRO A 454 -19.43 4.51 -23.58
C PRO A 454 -18.46 5.38 -24.41
N ASP A 455 -18.31 5.03 -25.69
CA ASP A 455 -17.46 5.77 -26.62
C ASP A 455 -17.87 7.25 -26.73
N SER A 456 -19.17 7.55 -26.63
CA SER A 456 -19.68 8.93 -26.63
C SER A 456 -19.14 9.79 -25.49
N VAL A 457 -18.91 9.20 -24.31
CA VAL A 457 -18.30 9.89 -23.17
C VAL A 457 -16.82 10.13 -23.44
N GLU A 458 -16.12 9.16 -24.03
CA GLU A 458 -14.71 9.32 -24.42
C GLU A 458 -14.55 10.40 -25.52
N ASP A 459 -15.44 10.42 -26.52
CA ASP A 459 -15.48 11.44 -27.58
C ASP A 459 -15.74 12.84 -27.00
N SER A 460 -16.68 12.95 -26.05
CA SER A 460 -16.94 14.22 -25.37
C SER A 460 -15.72 14.72 -24.58
N ALA A 461 -15.00 13.81 -23.91
CA ALA A 461 -13.78 14.16 -23.18
C ALA A 461 -12.63 14.58 -24.13
N MET A 462 -12.51 13.95 -25.30
CA MET A 462 -11.57 14.35 -26.34
C MET A 462 -11.90 15.72 -26.91
N ASN A 463 -13.19 16.04 -27.12
CA ASN A 463 -13.61 17.36 -27.57
C ASN A 463 -13.27 18.44 -26.54
N ILE A 464 -13.56 18.21 -25.25
CA ILE A 464 -13.18 19.12 -24.15
C ILE A 464 -11.67 19.35 -24.14
N LYS A 465 -10.89 18.26 -24.27
CA LYS A 465 -9.43 18.37 -24.32
C LYS A 465 -8.95 19.22 -25.50
N ARG A 466 -9.48 18.99 -26.71
CA ARG A 466 -9.12 19.76 -27.90
C ARG A 466 -9.45 21.24 -27.72
N GLU A 467 -10.62 21.55 -27.17
CA GLU A 467 -11.04 22.93 -26.93
C GLU A 467 -10.13 23.67 -25.93
N ILE A 468 -9.72 23.00 -24.86
CA ILE A 468 -8.72 23.53 -23.91
C ILE A 468 -7.38 23.77 -24.60
N GLU A 469 -6.93 22.85 -25.46
CA GLU A 469 -5.66 22.97 -26.19
C GLU A 469 -5.69 24.15 -27.18
N GLU A 470 -6.81 24.34 -27.88
CA GLU A 470 -7.05 25.44 -28.82
C GLU A 470 -7.11 26.81 -28.12
N THR A 471 -7.77 26.89 -26.96
CA THR A 471 -7.97 28.16 -26.22
C THR A 471 -6.73 28.59 -25.42
N THR A 472 -5.99 27.64 -24.83
CA THR A 472 -4.85 27.95 -23.94
C THR A 472 -3.48 27.93 -24.64
N GLY A 473 -3.41 27.42 -25.87
CA GLY A 473 -2.16 27.28 -26.63
C GLY A 473 -1.11 26.36 -25.99
N ARG A 474 -1.51 25.52 -25.02
CA ARG A 474 -0.63 24.59 -24.28
C ARG A 474 -1.14 23.15 -24.40
N ALA A 475 -0.51 22.38 -25.28
CA ALA A 475 -0.80 20.96 -25.56
C ALA A 475 -0.56 19.98 -24.38
N GLN A 476 -0.35 20.45 -23.14
CA GLN A 476 0.06 19.62 -21.99
C GLN A 476 -0.78 19.84 -20.72
N LEU A 477 -1.86 20.61 -20.75
CA LEU A 477 -2.61 20.96 -19.53
C LEU A 477 -3.56 19.84 -19.06
N LEU A 478 -4.29 19.20 -19.96
CA LEU A 478 -5.27 18.17 -19.62
C LEU A 478 -4.78 16.76 -20.01
N GLN A 479 -4.57 15.92 -19.00
CA GLN A 479 -4.33 14.49 -19.20
C GLN A 479 -5.66 13.75 -19.33
N LEU A 480 -5.76 12.86 -20.32
CA LEU A 480 -6.91 11.98 -20.51
C LEU A 480 -6.44 10.53 -20.41
N ALA A 481 -7.05 9.77 -19.49
CA ALA A 481 -6.79 8.35 -19.32
C ALA A 481 -8.07 7.57 -19.61
N CYS A 482 -8.12 6.86 -20.74
CA CYS A 482 -9.26 6.02 -21.15
C CYS A 482 -8.84 4.56 -21.36
N SER A 483 -9.83 3.65 -21.32
CA SER A 483 -9.63 2.22 -21.60
C SER A 483 -9.06 1.97 -23.01
N HIS A 484 -9.35 2.85 -23.96
CA HIS A 484 -8.88 2.77 -25.34
C HIS A 484 -7.44 3.24 -25.58
N ASN A 485 -6.66 3.47 -24.51
CA ASN A 485 -5.20 3.51 -24.63
C ASN A 485 -4.62 2.23 -25.26
N PHE A 486 -5.39 1.15 -25.39
CA PHE A 486 -5.03 0.01 -26.23
C PHE A 486 -4.71 0.43 -27.67
N SER A 487 -5.43 1.36 -28.32
CA SER A 487 -5.12 1.74 -29.71
C SER A 487 -3.81 2.50 -29.82
N LEU A 488 -3.53 3.41 -28.87
CA LEU A 488 -2.27 4.16 -28.81
C LEU A 488 -1.10 3.25 -28.41
N TRP A 489 -1.28 2.43 -27.37
CA TRP A 489 -0.31 1.41 -26.95
C TRP A 489 -0.08 0.38 -28.05
N LYS A 490 -1.13 -0.07 -28.73
CA LYS A 490 -1.05 -0.99 -29.88
C LYS A 490 -0.35 -0.32 -31.03
N ALA A 491 -0.60 0.95 -31.33
CA ALA A 491 0.14 1.67 -32.38
C ALA A 491 1.63 1.74 -32.05
N GLN A 492 1.99 2.16 -30.83
CA GLN A 492 3.39 2.24 -30.36
C GLN A 492 4.07 0.86 -30.36
N MET A 493 3.42 -0.15 -29.80
CA MET A 493 3.95 -1.51 -29.71
C MET A 493 3.98 -2.18 -31.10
N SER A 494 2.96 -1.99 -31.92
CA SER A 494 2.89 -2.56 -33.28
C SER A 494 3.95 -1.94 -34.17
N MET A 495 4.22 -0.63 -34.09
CA MET A 495 5.34 -0.01 -34.78
C MET A 495 6.68 -0.63 -34.36
N LEU A 496 6.90 -0.82 -33.05
CA LEU A 496 8.09 -1.51 -32.52
C LEU A 496 8.21 -2.94 -33.07
N MET A 497 7.12 -3.71 -33.05
CA MET A 497 7.11 -5.10 -33.52
C MET A 497 7.26 -5.22 -35.04
N HIS A 498 6.77 -4.25 -35.81
CA HIS A 498 7.03 -4.17 -37.26
C HIS A 498 8.49 -3.77 -37.53
N GLY A 499 9.02 -2.78 -36.80
CA GLY A 499 10.42 -2.34 -36.92
C GLY A 499 11.43 -3.45 -36.62
N HIS A 500 11.11 -4.33 -35.67
CA HIS A 500 11.91 -5.52 -35.37
C HIS A 500 11.54 -6.76 -36.19
N ASN A 501 10.65 -6.65 -37.19
CA ASN A 501 10.16 -7.76 -38.03
C ASN A 501 9.50 -8.93 -37.26
N LEU A 502 9.06 -8.70 -36.03
CA LEU A 502 8.49 -9.69 -35.13
C LEU A 502 6.98 -9.87 -35.30
N PHE A 503 6.29 -8.91 -35.93
CA PHE A 503 4.83 -8.93 -36.05
C PHE A 503 4.29 -10.17 -36.76
N GLY A 504 5.01 -10.65 -37.80
CA GLY A 504 4.63 -11.85 -38.53
C GLY A 504 4.62 -13.13 -37.69
N HIS A 505 5.37 -13.17 -36.58
CA HIS A 505 5.32 -14.32 -35.65
C HIS A 505 4.15 -14.23 -34.67
N LEU A 506 3.58 -13.04 -34.46
CA LEU A 506 2.45 -12.81 -33.57
C LEU A 506 1.10 -12.99 -34.28
N ASP A 507 1.01 -12.63 -35.56
CA ASP A 507 -0.21 -12.79 -36.37
C ASP A 507 -0.32 -14.17 -37.05
N GLY A 508 0.72 -15.01 -36.90
CA GLY A 508 0.77 -16.35 -37.45
C GLY A 508 1.14 -16.42 -38.94
N SER A 509 1.43 -15.28 -39.59
CA SER A 509 1.86 -15.23 -41.00
C SER A 509 3.27 -15.77 -41.24
N LYS A 510 4.13 -15.72 -40.21
CA LYS A 510 5.44 -16.37 -40.17
C LYS A 510 5.43 -17.48 -39.11
N PRO A 511 5.82 -18.72 -39.46
CA PRO A 511 5.94 -19.77 -38.48
C PRO A 511 6.94 -19.37 -37.39
N THR A 512 6.67 -19.77 -36.15
CA THR A 512 7.58 -19.56 -35.03
C THR A 512 8.95 -20.12 -35.39
N PRO A 513 10.06 -19.37 -35.20
CA PRO A 513 11.38 -19.85 -35.57
C PRO A 513 11.66 -21.18 -34.88
N SER A 514 12.05 -22.19 -35.65
CA SER A 514 12.38 -23.51 -35.12
C SER A 514 13.51 -23.42 -34.10
N GLN A 515 13.40 -24.12 -32.98
CA GLN A 515 14.39 -24.08 -31.89
C GLN A 515 15.75 -24.73 -32.26
N THR A 516 15.84 -25.35 -33.44
CA THR A 516 16.96 -26.18 -33.90
C THR A 516 17.35 -25.78 -35.33
N ILE A 517 18.65 -25.54 -35.56
CA ILE A 517 19.22 -25.30 -36.89
C ILE A 517 19.86 -26.62 -37.32
N SER A 518 19.38 -27.22 -38.41
CA SER A 518 19.97 -28.44 -38.96
C SER A 518 20.94 -28.08 -40.09
N ALA A 519 22.23 -28.31 -39.84
CA ALA A 519 23.24 -28.43 -40.89
C ALA A 519 23.95 -29.78 -40.74
N ASN A 520 24.03 -30.56 -41.83
CA ASN A 520 24.74 -31.84 -41.95
C ASN A 520 24.34 -32.97 -40.97
N ASN A 521 23.06 -33.36 -40.96
CA ASN A 521 22.55 -34.62 -40.38
C ASN A 521 22.99 -34.96 -38.93
N GLN A 522 23.43 -33.96 -38.16
CA GLN A 522 23.50 -34.02 -36.71
C GLN A 522 22.63 -32.91 -36.16
N ALA A 523 21.60 -33.28 -35.40
CA ALA A 523 20.77 -32.34 -34.67
C ALA A 523 21.58 -31.74 -33.52
N SER A 524 22.24 -30.61 -33.75
CA SER A 524 22.67 -29.77 -32.64
C SER A 524 21.48 -28.94 -32.21
N SER A 525 21.05 -29.09 -30.95
CA SER A 525 20.31 -28.02 -30.29
C SER A 525 21.11 -26.73 -30.47
N ARG A 526 20.44 -25.58 -30.64
CA ARG A 526 21.12 -24.28 -30.51
C ARG A 526 22.06 -24.39 -29.31
N PRO A 527 23.33 -24.00 -29.40
CA PRO A 527 24.15 -23.91 -28.21
C PRO A 527 23.51 -22.85 -27.32
N SER A 528 22.60 -23.27 -26.44
CA SER A 528 22.23 -22.59 -25.21
C SER A 528 23.40 -22.68 -24.23
N ARG A 529 24.63 -22.51 -24.72
CA ARG A 529 25.72 -22.06 -23.87
C ARG A 529 25.49 -20.56 -23.75
N ARG A 530 25.05 -20.11 -22.57
CA ARG A 530 25.39 -18.75 -22.14
C ARG A 530 26.89 -18.62 -22.37
N LEU A 531 27.29 -17.88 -23.39
CA LEU A 531 28.68 -17.50 -23.62
C LEU A 531 29.02 -16.52 -22.51
N SER A 532 29.46 -17.08 -21.39
CA SER A 532 29.96 -16.34 -20.23
C SER A 532 31.47 -16.53 -20.18
N LYS A 533 32.20 -15.46 -19.85
CA LYS A 533 33.63 -15.53 -19.55
C LYS A 533 33.90 -16.45 -18.36
N ASP A 534 33.02 -16.40 -17.35
CA ASP A 534 33.22 -17.04 -16.05
C ASP A 534 34.65 -16.77 -15.52
N SER A 535 35.33 -17.78 -14.96
CA SER A 535 36.71 -17.67 -14.46
C SER A 535 37.81 -17.83 -15.54
N ARG A 536 37.46 -17.84 -16.83
CA ARG A 536 38.42 -18.10 -17.92
C ARG A 536 39.13 -16.82 -18.38
N PRO A 537 40.36 -16.87 -18.90
CA PRO A 537 41.01 -15.71 -19.49
C PRO A 537 40.17 -15.08 -20.61
N ILE A 538 40.23 -13.75 -20.72
CA ILE A 538 39.44 -12.99 -21.71
C ILE A 538 39.74 -13.41 -23.15
N VAL A 539 40.99 -13.84 -23.41
CA VAL A 539 41.45 -14.33 -24.71
C VAL A 539 40.70 -15.58 -25.13
N ASP A 540 40.55 -16.56 -24.24
CA ASP A 540 39.85 -17.81 -24.52
C ASP A 540 38.36 -17.58 -24.76
N TYR A 541 37.76 -16.67 -23.98
CA TYR A 541 36.38 -16.24 -24.16
C TYR A 541 36.16 -15.61 -25.55
N LEU A 542 37.03 -14.66 -25.95
CA LEU A 542 36.91 -13.97 -27.23
C LEU A 542 37.18 -14.89 -28.43
N HIS A 543 38.10 -15.85 -28.29
CA HIS A 543 38.32 -16.90 -29.30
C HIS A 543 37.09 -17.79 -29.48
N GLN A 544 36.43 -18.18 -28.39
CA GLN A 544 35.21 -18.98 -28.45
C GLN A 544 34.07 -18.23 -29.14
N VAL A 545 33.89 -16.94 -28.83
CA VAL A 545 32.88 -16.10 -29.51
C VAL A 545 33.19 -16.00 -31.00
N ARG A 546 34.47 -15.78 -31.38
CA ARG A 546 34.87 -15.66 -32.78
C ARG A 546 34.68 -16.96 -33.57
N SER A 547 34.99 -18.11 -32.98
CA SER A 547 34.75 -19.43 -33.58
C SER A 547 33.26 -19.63 -33.90
N LEU A 548 32.38 -19.25 -32.97
CA LEU A 548 30.93 -19.37 -33.15
C LEU A 548 30.42 -18.43 -34.25
N CYS A 549 30.97 -17.21 -34.34
CA CYS A 549 30.63 -16.28 -35.42
C CYS A 549 31.08 -16.76 -36.80
N VAL A 550 32.23 -17.44 -36.88
CA VAL A 550 32.69 -18.07 -38.12
C VAL A 550 31.76 -19.23 -38.51
N GLU A 551 31.35 -20.07 -37.55
CA GLU A 551 30.37 -21.14 -37.79
C GLU A 551 29.02 -20.59 -38.29
N LEU A 552 28.51 -19.53 -37.67
CA LEU A 552 27.26 -18.87 -38.10
C LEU A 552 27.39 -18.25 -39.50
N ALA A 553 28.53 -17.64 -39.82
CA ALA A 553 28.80 -17.14 -41.16
C ALA A 553 28.83 -18.27 -42.19
N THR A 554 29.43 -19.42 -41.88
CA THR A 554 29.41 -20.60 -42.76
C THR A 554 28.03 -21.25 -42.92
N ALA A 555 27.14 -21.08 -41.93
CA ALA A 555 25.75 -21.50 -41.98
C ALA A 555 24.82 -20.49 -42.69
N GLY A 556 25.39 -19.47 -43.35
CA GLY A 556 24.66 -18.47 -44.14
C GLY A 556 24.06 -17.32 -43.31
N SER A 557 24.44 -17.18 -42.05
CA SER A 557 23.96 -16.12 -41.14
C SER A 557 25.15 -15.32 -40.57
N PRO A 558 25.78 -14.43 -41.36
CA PRO A 558 26.89 -13.62 -40.88
C PRO A 558 26.45 -12.65 -39.77
N VAL A 559 27.20 -12.60 -38.68
CA VAL A 559 26.93 -11.70 -37.53
C VAL A 559 27.57 -10.34 -37.80
N SER A 560 26.82 -9.25 -37.61
CA SER A 560 27.36 -7.90 -37.77
C SER A 560 28.34 -7.55 -36.64
N ASN A 561 29.25 -6.60 -36.88
CA ASN A 561 30.21 -6.19 -35.85
C ASN A 561 29.51 -5.61 -34.60
N GLU A 562 28.38 -4.93 -34.77
CA GLU A 562 27.60 -4.36 -33.67
C GLU A 562 26.95 -5.45 -32.80
N GLU A 563 26.36 -6.47 -33.43
CA GLU A 563 25.79 -7.61 -32.71
C GLU A 563 26.87 -8.42 -31.99
N LEU A 564 28.05 -8.57 -32.61
CA LEU A 564 29.21 -9.22 -32.02
C LEU A 564 29.67 -8.50 -30.75
N VAL A 565 29.82 -7.17 -30.81
CA VAL A 565 30.22 -6.33 -29.66
C VAL A 565 29.22 -6.46 -28.51
N VAL A 566 27.92 -6.35 -28.79
CA VAL A 566 26.88 -6.52 -27.77
C VAL A 566 26.95 -7.92 -27.15
N LYS A 567 27.15 -8.95 -27.98
CA LYS A 567 27.20 -10.32 -27.49
C LYS A 567 28.40 -10.58 -26.58
N ILE A 568 29.57 -10.08 -26.94
CA ILE A 568 30.80 -10.13 -26.12
C ILE A 568 30.56 -9.44 -24.78
N LEU A 569 30.02 -8.23 -24.80
CA LEU A 569 29.81 -7.42 -23.61
C LEU A 569 28.78 -8.02 -22.64
N THR A 570 27.74 -8.70 -23.15
CA THR A 570 26.73 -9.36 -22.31
C THR A 570 27.22 -10.62 -21.59
N GLY A 571 28.34 -11.21 -22.03
CA GLY A 571 28.91 -12.40 -21.41
C GLY A 571 30.04 -12.14 -20.41
N LEU A 572 30.37 -10.86 -20.15
CA LEU A 572 31.36 -10.48 -19.16
C LEU A 572 30.77 -10.44 -17.75
N GLY A 573 31.57 -10.77 -16.74
CA GLY A 573 31.17 -10.72 -15.33
C GLY A 573 30.95 -9.29 -14.81
N SER A 574 30.42 -9.19 -13.59
CA SER A 574 30.11 -7.90 -12.96
C SER A 574 31.34 -7.00 -12.76
N GLU A 575 32.54 -7.58 -12.74
CA GLU A 575 33.83 -6.90 -12.64
C GLU A 575 34.16 -6.02 -13.86
N PHE A 576 33.56 -6.29 -15.02
CA PHE A 576 33.73 -5.48 -16.25
C PHE A 576 32.67 -4.38 -16.41
N ARG A 577 31.75 -4.19 -15.44
CA ARG A 577 30.64 -3.23 -15.54
C ARG A 577 31.10 -1.80 -15.83
N GLY A 578 32.23 -1.39 -15.26
CA GLY A 578 32.81 -0.06 -15.51
C GLY A 578 33.20 0.15 -16.97
N LEU A 579 33.88 -0.84 -17.57
CA LEU A 579 34.24 -0.81 -18.99
C LEU A 579 33.02 -0.90 -19.90
N PHE A 580 32.02 -1.72 -19.54
CA PHE A 580 30.75 -1.84 -20.27
C PHE A 580 30.02 -0.49 -20.38
N ALA A 581 29.91 0.24 -19.27
CA ALA A 581 29.27 1.56 -19.25
C ALA A 581 30.04 2.57 -20.12
N ALA A 582 31.36 2.55 -20.06
CA ALA A 582 32.21 3.43 -20.87
C ALA A 582 32.09 3.16 -22.37
N ILE A 583 32.00 1.89 -22.79
CA ILE A 583 31.83 1.54 -24.22
C ILE A 583 30.44 1.94 -24.72
N ARG A 584 29.38 1.76 -23.91
CA ARG A 584 28.01 2.17 -24.29
C ARG A 584 27.82 3.69 -24.38
N ALA A 585 28.64 4.47 -23.69
CA ALA A 585 28.57 5.92 -23.70
C ALA A 585 29.31 6.57 -24.89
N ARG A 586 29.97 5.79 -25.76
CA ARG A 586 30.65 6.33 -26.95
C ARG A 586 29.65 6.62 -28.06
N ASP A 587 29.83 7.75 -28.73
CA ASP A 587 29.03 8.16 -29.89
C ASP A 587 29.47 7.47 -31.21
N SER A 588 30.60 6.76 -31.20
CA SER A 588 31.18 6.04 -32.34
C SER A 588 31.18 4.52 -32.12
N THR A 589 30.91 3.73 -33.16
CA THR A 589 30.97 2.26 -33.08
C THR A 589 32.41 1.78 -32.85
N ILE A 590 32.59 0.85 -31.90
CA ILE A 590 33.90 0.26 -31.58
C ILE A 590 34.18 -0.94 -32.49
N SER A 591 35.40 -1.02 -33.05
CA SER A 591 35.81 -2.19 -33.81
C SER A 591 36.08 -3.38 -32.89
N TYR A 592 35.97 -4.61 -33.42
CA TYR A 592 36.30 -5.82 -32.65
C TYR A 592 37.75 -5.80 -32.17
N GLU A 593 38.68 -5.36 -33.01
CA GLU A 593 40.12 -5.26 -32.71
C GLU A 593 40.37 -4.28 -31.55
N GLU A 594 39.74 -3.11 -31.59
CA GLU A 594 39.85 -2.13 -30.50
C GLU A 594 39.20 -2.66 -29.20
N LEU A 595 38.04 -3.31 -29.31
CA LEU A 595 37.38 -3.93 -28.15
C LEU A 595 38.25 -5.03 -27.52
N TYR A 596 38.88 -5.87 -28.34
CA TYR A 596 39.76 -6.95 -27.91
C TYR A 596 40.92 -6.40 -27.06
N GLU A 597 41.61 -5.36 -27.54
CA GLU A 597 42.71 -4.73 -26.80
C GLU A 597 42.24 -4.11 -25.48
N LYS A 598 41.10 -3.42 -25.48
CA LYS A 598 40.56 -2.79 -24.26
C LYS A 598 40.19 -3.82 -23.20
N LEU A 599 39.61 -4.95 -23.62
CA LEU A 599 39.25 -6.04 -22.72
C LEU A 599 40.48 -6.73 -22.12
N LEU A 600 41.52 -6.96 -22.92
CA LEU A 600 42.79 -7.54 -22.46
C LEU A 600 43.51 -6.64 -21.45
N TYR A 601 43.59 -5.34 -21.74
CA TYR A 601 44.20 -4.37 -20.84
C TYR A 601 43.44 -4.26 -19.51
N TYR A 602 42.11 -4.31 -19.56
CA TYR A 602 41.27 -4.22 -18.37
C TYR A 602 41.37 -5.47 -17.49
N GLU A 603 41.51 -6.67 -18.06
CA GLU A 603 41.76 -7.89 -17.29
C GLU A 603 43.10 -7.83 -16.55
N LEU A 604 44.15 -7.31 -17.18
CA LEU A 604 45.45 -7.07 -16.52
C LEU A 604 45.33 -6.05 -15.38
N PHE A 605 44.53 -5.00 -15.57
CA PHE A 605 44.26 -4.02 -14.53
C PHE A 605 43.55 -4.65 -13.31
N LEU A 606 42.55 -5.51 -13.53
CA LEU A 606 41.85 -6.21 -12.45
C LEU A 606 42.79 -7.13 -11.65
N HIS A 607 43.67 -7.88 -12.32
CA HIS A 607 44.66 -8.72 -11.64
C HIS A 607 45.63 -7.90 -10.77
N HIS A 608 46.01 -6.70 -11.22
CA HIS A 608 46.87 -5.81 -10.45
C HIS A 608 46.14 -5.18 -9.24
N GLU A 609 44.85 -4.88 -9.34
CA GLU A 609 43.99 -4.45 -8.23
C GLU A 609 43.84 -5.56 -7.17
N GLU A 610 43.65 -6.82 -7.59
CA GLU A 610 43.55 -7.96 -6.67
C GLU A 610 44.86 -8.23 -5.93
N ALA A 611 46.01 -8.12 -6.61
CA ALA A 611 47.33 -8.28 -5.99
C ALA A 611 47.65 -7.22 -4.92
N LYS A 612 46.95 -6.07 -4.92
CA LYS A 612 47.07 -5.04 -3.87
C LYS A 612 46.19 -5.32 -2.65
N ARG A 613 45.23 -6.24 -2.74
CA ARG A 613 44.24 -6.53 -1.69
C ARG A 613 44.64 -7.71 -0.79
N THR A 614 45.72 -8.43 -1.08
CA THR A 614 46.25 -9.50 -0.22
C THR A 614 47.17 -8.95 0.88
N PRO A 615 46.88 -9.17 2.18
CA PRO A 615 47.77 -8.77 3.27
C PRO A 615 49.06 -9.61 3.29
N PHE A 616 50.21 -8.97 3.53
CA PHE A 616 51.47 -9.64 3.86
C PHE A 616 51.27 -10.66 5.00
N ALA A 617 51.69 -11.91 4.79
CA ALA A 617 51.73 -12.92 5.84
C ALA A 617 52.73 -12.51 6.96
N PRO A 618 52.42 -12.74 8.24
CA PRO A 618 53.32 -12.39 9.33
C PRO A 618 54.54 -13.32 9.36
N ILE A 619 55.73 -12.71 9.49
CA ILE A 619 57.02 -13.38 9.69
C ILE A 619 57.00 -14.02 11.08
N THR A 620 57.04 -15.35 11.16
CA THR A 620 57.23 -16.10 12.41
C THR A 620 58.72 -16.16 12.76
N ALA A 621 59.12 -15.46 13.84
CA ALA A 621 60.42 -15.62 14.47
C ALA A 621 60.43 -16.90 15.32
N ASN A 622 61.29 -17.85 14.98
CA ASN A 622 61.45 -19.12 15.69
C ASN A 622 62.37 -18.90 16.91
N ILE A 623 61.84 -19.00 18.12
CA ILE A 623 62.62 -19.04 19.36
C ILE A 623 63.02 -20.50 19.60
N ALA A 624 64.33 -20.76 19.55
CA ALA A 624 64.92 -22.05 19.87
C ALA A 624 64.79 -22.36 21.37
N GLN A 625 64.14 -23.47 21.71
CA GLN A 625 64.34 -24.15 22.98
C GLN A 625 65.37 -25.26 22.76
N GLY A 626 66.53 -25.10 23.39
CA GLY A 626 67.58 -26.11 23.44
C GLY A 626 67.25 -27.22 24.44
N THR A 627 67.58 -28.45 24.05
CA THR A 627 67.61 -29.64 24.91
C THR A 627 68.94 -29.74 25.64
N ALA A 628 68.91 -29.66 26.98
CA ALA A 628 69.66 -30.50 27.94
C ALA A 628 69.30 -30.07 29.37
#